data_AF-A0A9W4K260-F1
#
_entry.id   AF-A0A9W4K260-F1
#
_cell.length_a   1.000
_cell.length_b   1.000
_cell.length_c   1.000
_cell.angle_alpha   90.00
_cell.angle_beta   90.00
_cell.angle_gamma   90.00
#
_symmetry.space_group_name_H-M   'P 1'
#
loop_
_entity.id
_entity.type
_entity.pdbx_description
1 polymer ?
#
loop_
_entity_poly.entity_id
_entity_poly.type
_entity_poly.pdbx_seq_one_letter_code
_entity_poly.pdbx_strand_id
1 'polypeptide(L)'
;MPITEEMPEATTLGRAINDASDKTLRAVFKSICAKNDEARKEAESQLLVTATDTEESSDNNKKRQVPRYTFCVNCEKEFDVTTNTEENCRYHPASSEPTGEDLYIDNYDEFEVDTDEMREEFPECFTFACCDGNLKDNPYGCVSDFHREQYPDQKASKRSRAV
;
A
#
# COMPACT_ATOMS: atom_id res chain seq x y z
N MET A 1 -33.20 -22.89 10.73
CA MET A 1 -32.63 -23.29 9.43
C MET A 1 -31.18 -22.87 9.45
N PRO A 2 -30.22 -23.81 9.47
CA PRO A 2 -28.81 -23.46 9.45
C PRO A 2 -28.42 -22.98 8.05
N ILE A 3 -27.85 -21.78 8.01
CA ILE A 3 -27.08 -21.23 6.88
C ILE A 3 -25.92 -22.18 6.62
N THR A 4 -26.00 -22.94 5.53
CA THR A 4 -24.85 -23.67 5.00
C THR A 4 -23.93 -22.65 4.35
N GLU A 5 -22.82 -22.38 5.02
CA GLU A 5 -21.68 -21.67 4.47
C GLU A 5 -21.00 -22.62 3.48
N GLU A 6 -21.54 -22.66 2.26
CA GLU A 6 -20.97 -23.41 1.15
C GLU A 6 -19.66 -22.71 0.76
N MET A 7 -18.52 -23.16 1.29
CA MET A 7 -17.20 -22.85 0.73
C MET A 7 -17.23 -23.31 -0.74
N PRO A 8 -17.20 -22.41 -1.73
CA PRO A 8 -17.23 -22.84 -3.12
C PRO A 8 -15.96 -23.66 -3.39
N GLU A 9 -16.15 -24.92 -3.80
CA GLU A 9 -15.05 -25.75 -4.31
C GLU A 9 -14.29 -24.94 -5.35
N ALA A 10 -12.96 -24.89 -5.22
CA ALA A 10 -12.12 -24.10 -6.10
C ALA A 10 -12.27 -24.56 -7.54
N THR A 11 -13.16 -23.90 -8.29
CA THR A 11 -13.37 -24.14 -9.70
C THR A 11 -12.03 -24.03 -10.44
N THR A 12 -11.85 -24.76 -11.54
CA THR A 12 -10.65 -24.64 -12.39
C THR A 12 -10.34 -23.18 -12.75
N LEU A 13 -11.38 -22.36 -12.92
CA LEU A 13 -11.26 -20.92 -13.13
C LEU A 13 -10.70 -20.19 -11.89
N GLY A 14 -11.23 -20.46 -10.69
CA GLY A 14 -10.74 -19.85 -9.45
C GLY A 14 -9.26 -20.12 -9.21
N ARG A 15 -8.81 -21.36 -9.46
CA ARG A 15 -7.39 -21.70 -9.39
C ARG A 15 -6.56 -20.94 -10.41
N ALA A 16 -7.02 -20.86 -11.67
CA ALA A 16 -6.32 -20.11 -12.71
C ALA A 16 -6.21 -18.60 -12.41
N ILE A 17 -7.20 -18.02 -11.73
CA ILE A 17 -7.15 -16.62 -11.28
C ILE A 17 -6.10 -16.42 -10.21
N ASN A 18 -6.06 -17.31 -9.19
CA ASN A 18 -5.11 -17.19 -8.08
C ASN A 18 -3.64 -17.43 -8.50
N ASP A 19 -3.41 -18.33 -9.45
CA ASP A 19 -2.06 -18.68 -9.90
C ASP A 19 -1.52 -17.71 -10.97
N ALA A 20 -2.38 -16.91 -11.59
CA ALA A 20 -1.98 -15.99 -12.67
C ALA A 20 -1.27 -14.74 -12.12
N SER A 21 -0.27 -14.26 -12.86
CA SER A 21 0.38 -12.98 -12.53
C SER A 21 -0.55 -11.79 -12.74
N ASP A 22 -0.33 -10.71 -11.99
CA ASP A 22 -1.07 -9.44 -12.12
C ASP A 22 -1.13 -8.91 -13.55
N LYS A 23 -0.03 -9.06 -14.30
CA LYS A 23 0.03 -8.65 -15.72
C LYS A 23 -0.99 -9.42 -16.55
N THR A 24 -1.10 -10.72 -16.32
CA THR A 24 -2.05 -11.61 -17.00
C THR A 24 -3.48 -11.29 -16.58
N LEU A 25 -3.73 -11.13 -15.27
CA LEU A 25 -5.04 -10.77 -14.73
C LEU A 25 -5.54 -9.43 -15.30
N ARG A 26 -4.69 -8.40 -15.30
CA ARG A 26 -5.02 -7.08 -15.88
C ARG A 26 -5.31 -7.17 -17.38
N ALA A 27 -4.57 -7.99 -18.13
CA ALA A 27 -4.80 -8.16 -19.56
C ALA A 27 -6.13 -8.87 -19.85
N VAL A 28 -6.43 -9.95 -19.14
CA VAL A 28 -7.69 -10.70 -19.27
C VAL A 28 -8.87 -9.84 -18.83
N PHE A 29 -8.77 -9.15 -17.69
CA PHE A 29 -9.84 -8.28 -17.19
C PHE A 29 -10.15 -7.13 -18.16
N LYS A 30 -9.12 -6.47 -18.71
CA LYS A 30 -9.30 -5.45 -19.78
C LYS A 30 -10.00 -6.04 -21.01
N SER A 31 -9.64 -7.25 -21.42
CA SER A 31 -10.28 -7.94 -22.54
C SER A 31 -11.75 -8.26 -22.28
N ILE A 32 -12.10 -8.66 -21.05
CA ILE A 32 -13.49 -8.89 -20.63
C ILE A 32 -14.29 -7.59 -20.68
N CYS A 33 -13.77 -6.50 -20.09
CA CYS A 33 -14.44 -5.19 -20.11
C CYS A 33 -14.60 -4.61 -21.53
N ALA A 34 -13.70 -4.95 -22.45
CA ALA A 34 -13.80 -4.52 -23.85
C ALA A 34 -14.89 -5.28 -24.64
N LYS A 35 -15.26 -6.49 -24.21
CA LYS A 35 -16.20 -7.38 -24.91
C LYS A 35 -17.58 -7.44 -24.29
N ASN A 36 -17.70 -7.15 -23.00
CA ASN A 36 -18.96 -7.23 -22.25
C ASN A 36 -19.22 -5.90 -21.52
N ASP A 37 -20.26 -5.19 -21.96
CA ASP A 37 -20.66 -3.90 -21.39
C ASP A 37 -21.15 -4.00 -19.94
N GLU A 38 -21.79 -5.10 -19.56
CA GLU A 38 -22.25 -5.32 -18.18
C GLU A 38 -21.06 -5.52 -17.24
N ALA A 39 -20.09 -6.34 -17.67
CA ALA A 39 -18.84 -6.51 -16.94
C ALA A 39 -18.04 -5.20 -16.82
N ARG A 40 -18.05 -4.35 -17.86
CA ARG A 40 -17.42 -3.02 -17.79
C ARG A 40 -18.11 -2.11 -16.76
N LYS A 41 -19.44 -2.05 -16.75
CA LYS A 41 -20.19 -1.22 -15.79
C LYS A 41 -19.96 -1.67 -14.35
N GLU A 42 -19.89 -2.98 -14.13
CA GLU A 42 -19.56 -3.55 -12.81
C GLU A 42 -18.11 -3.25 -12.41
N ALA A 43 -17.17 -3.33 -13.35
CA ALA A 43 -15.79 -2.92 -13.09
C ALA A 43 -15.69 -1.43 -12.73
N GLU A 44 -16.42 -0.57 -13.44
CA GLU A 44 -16.48 0.87 -13.17
C GLU A 44 -17.10 1.17 -11.80
N SER A 45 -18.16 0.47 -11.39
CA SER A 45 -18.79 0.67 -10.08
C SER A 45 -17.89 0.25 -8.92
N GLN A 46 -17.03 -0.75 -9.12
CA GLN A 46 -16.12 -1.24 -8.09
C GLN A 46 -14.79 -0.46 -8.03
N LEU A 47 -14.25 -0.05 -9.17
CA LEU A 47 -12.89 0.54 -9.26
C LEU A 47 -12.88 2.06 -9.37
N LEU A 48 -14.00 2.71 -9.66
CA LEU A 48 -14.09 4.16 -9.81
C LEU A 48 -15.03 4.76 -8.78
N VAL A 49 -14.66 5.94 -8.29
CA VAL A 49 -15.48 6.76 -7.43
C VAL A 49 -15.59 8.16 -8.03
N THR A 50 -16.68 8.87 -7.72
CA THR A 50 -16.78 10.28 -8.10
C THR A 50 -15.97 11.10 -7.13
N ALA A 51 -14.99 11.87 -7.64
CA ALA A 51 -14.33 12.87 -6.82
C ALA A 51 -15.40 13.85 -6.31
N THR A 52 -15.63 13.83 -5.00
CA THR A 52 -16.35 14.91 -4.32
C THR A 52 -15.31 15.96 -4.02
N ASP A 53 -15.43 17.12 -4.67
CA ASP A 53 -14.53 18.24 -4.48
C ASP A 53 -14.40 18.53 -2.98
N THR A 54 -13.19 18.34 -2.46
CA THR A 54 -12.77 19.01 -1.23
C THR A 54 -12.97 20.50 -1.49
N GLU A 55 -13.62 21.16 -0.54
CA GLU A 55 -14.13 22.53 -0.67
C GLU A 55 -13.10 23.50 -1.29
N GLU A 56 -13.59 24.41 -2.15
CA GLU A 56 -12.84 25.40 -2.96
C GLU A 56 -12.46 25.01 -4.40
N SER A 57 -13.46 24.79 -5.26
CA SER A 57 -13.46 25.44 -6.59
C SER A 57 -14.86 25.47 -7.19
N SER A 58 -15.44 26.67 -7.24
CA SER A 58 -16.53 26.98 -8.17
C SER A 58 -16.00 26.82 -9.59
N ASP A 59 -16.53 25.86 -10.34
CA ASP A 59 -17.19 26.12 -11.63
C ASP A 59 -17.50 24.81 -12.37
N ASN A 60 -18.80 24.61 -12.64
CA ASN A 60 -19.39 23.79 -13.70
C ASN A 60 -18.44 22.84 -14.47
N ASN A 61 -18.24 21.60 -14.02
CA ASN A 61 -17.80 20.55 -14.94
C ASN A 61 -18.06 19.13 -14.42
N LYS A 62 -18.25 18.19 -15.36
CA LYS A 62 -18.55 16.76 -15.14
C LYS A 62 -17.84 16.19 -13.90
N LYS A 63 -18.63 15.56 -13.00
CA LYS A 63 -18.12 14.72 -11.91
C LYS A 63 -17.00 13.82 -12.45
N ARG A 64 -15.76 14.11 -12.07
CA ARG A 64 -14.59 13.36 -12.54
C ARG A 64 -14.56 12.03 -11.79
N GLN A 65 -14.58 10.93 -12.53
CA GLN A 65 -14.33 9.62 -11.94
C GLN A 65 -12.83 9.48 -11.69
N VAL A 66 -12.48 9.07 -10.47
CA VAL A 66 -11.11 8.79 -10.03
C VAL A 66 -11.01 7.34 -9.56
N PRO A 67 -9.82 6.72 -9.59
CA PRO A 67 -9.61 5.39 -9.04
C PRO A 67 -10.02 5.33 -7.56
N ARG A 68 -10.71 4.27 -7.17
CA ARG A 68 -11.10 4.01 -5.78
C ARG A 68 -9.91 3.59 -4.91
N TYR A 69 -9.02 2.80 -5.49
CA TYR A 69 -7.85 2.26 -4.80
C TYR A 69 -6.60 2.98 -5.26
N THR A 70 -5.79 3.42 -4.30
CA THR A 70 -4.53 4.14 -4.54
C THR A 70 -3.51 3.83 -3.44
N PHE A 71 -2.25 4.18 -3.66
CA PHE A 71 -1.17 3.92 -2.71
C PHE A 71 -0.89 5.14 -1.84
N CYS A 72 -0.61 4.90 -0.56
CA CYS A 72 -0.26 5.94 0.39
C CYS A 72 1.23 6.30 0.30
N VAL A 73 1.57 7.58 0.23
CA VAL A 73 2.98 8.04 0.22
C VAL A 73 3.74 7.82 1.54
N ASN A 74 3.01 7.62 2.64
CA ASN A 74 3.61 7.50 3.98
C ASN A 74 3.84 6.05 4.40
N CYS A 75 2.85 5.17 4.18
CA CYS A 75 2.92 3.77 4.58
C CYS A 75 3.04 2.79 3.42
N GLU A 76 3.02 3.28 2.18
CA GLU A 76 3.19 2.50 0.93
C GLU A 76 2.15 1.40 0.70
N LYS A 77 1.09 1.36 1.51
CA LYS A 77 -0.04 0.42 1.38
C LYS A 77 -1.11 0.97 0.44
N GLU A 78 -1.74 0.07 -0.30
CA GLU A 78 -2.97 0.35 -1.05
C GLU A 78 -4.11 0.62 -0.06
N PHE A 79 -4.91 1.65 -0.34
CA PHE A 79 -6.08 2.01 0.46
C PHE A 79 -7.25 2.42 -0.42
N ASP A 80 -8.46 2.27 0.12
CA ASP A 80 -9.70 2.73 -0.48
C ASP A 80 -9.97 4.18 -0.05
N VAL A 81 -10.04 5.09 -1.02
CA VAL A 81 -10.25 6.52 -0.76
C VAL A 81 -11.60 6.81 -0.10
N THR A 82 -12.59 5.91 -0.23
CA THR A 82 -13.93 6.09 0.34
C THR A 82 -14.05 5.68 1.80
N THR A 83 -13.08 4.91 2.31
CA THR A 83 -13.06 4.43 3.71
C THR A 83 -11.85 4.95 4.48
N ASN A 84 -11.16 5.95 3.94
CA ASN A 84 -10.00 6.57 4.57
C ASN A 84 -10.42 7.38 5.81
N THR A 85 -9.94 6.96 6.98
CA THR A 85 -10.13 7.69 8.24
C THR A 85 -8.78 8.11 8.83
N GLU A 86 -8.80 9.00 9.81
CA GLU A 86 -7.61 9.53 10.49
C GLU A 86 -6.78 8.46 11.22
N GLU A 87 -7.32 7.26 11.42
CA GLU A 87 -6.63 6.16 12.11
C GLU A 87 -6.14 5.06 11.16
N ASN A 88 -6.46 5.14 9.86
CA ASN A 88 -6.16 4.08 8.90
C ASN A 88 -4.67 4.04 8.50
N CYS A 89 -4.01 5.20 8.37
CA CYS A 89 -2.61 5.24 7.99
C CYS A 89 -1.73 5.27 9.24
N ARG A 90 -1.04 4.16 9.49
CA ARG A 90 0.04 4.09 10.48
C ARG A 90 1.40 4.01 9.79
N TYR A 91 2.33 4.86 10.20
CA TYR A 91 3.67 4.93 9.65
C TYR A 91 4.67 5.54 10.63
N HIS A 92 5.95 5.35 10.32
CA HIS A 92 7.07 6.02 10.97
C HIS A 92 7.55 7.16 10.07
N PRO A 93 7.56 8.43 10.55
CA PRO A 93 8.08 9.56 9.77
C PRO A 93 9.58 9.48 9.46
N ALA A 94 10.33 8.71 10.26
CA ALA A 94 11.75 8.46 10.08
C ALA A 94 12.00 6.99 9.76
N SER A 95 12.99 6.70 8.92
CA SER A 95 13.48 5.34 8.72
C SER A 95 14.09 4.79 10.01
N SER A 96 14.08 3.47 10.18
CA SER A 96 14.81 2.83 11.26
C SER A 96 16.31 2.80 10.95
N GLU A 97 17.13 2.96 11.99
CA GLU A 97 18.59 2.92 11.94
C GLU A 97 19.13 1.71 12.72
N PRO A 98 20.24 1.10 12.26
CA PRO A 98 20.89 -0.03 12.95
C PRO A 98 21.66 0.46 14.18
N THR A 99 21.03 0.37 15.36
CA THR A 99 21.60 0.85 16.64
C THR A 99 22.04 -0.26 17.58
N GLY A 100 21.59 -1.51 17.37
CA GLY A 100 21.93 -2.62 18.25
C GLY A 100 23.39 -3.07 18.11
N GLU A 101 24.10 -3.20 19.23
CA GLU A 101 25.50 -3.67 19.26
C GLU A 101 25.65 -5.10 18.73
N ASP A 102 24.58 -5.92 18.83
CA ASP A 102 24.53 -7.30 18.34
C ASP A 102 24.79 -7.40 16.82
N LEU A 103 24.53 -6.32 16.06
CA LEU A 103 24.80 -6.26 14.61
C LEU A 103 26.32 -6.21 14.30
N TYR A 104 27.17 -5.88 15.27
CA TYR A 104 28.59 -5.55 15.06
C TYR A 104 29.56 -6.52 15.76
N ILE A 105 29.05 -7.59 16.39
CA ILE A 105 29.85 -8.48 17.26
C ILE A 105 30.99 -9.19 16.49
N ASP A 106 30.79 -9.53 15.22
CA ASP A 106 31.72 -10.41 14.50
C ASP A 106 32.56 -9.75 13.40
N ASN A 107 32.29 -8.51 12.95
CA ASN A 107 33.08 -7.82 11.91
C ASN A 107 32.84 -6.29 11.89
N TYR A 108 33.56 -5.57 12.75
CA TYR A 108 33.37 -4.12 12.99
C TYR A 108 33.60 -3.18 11.79
N ASP A 109 34.13 -3.66 10.65
CA ASP A 109 34.64 -2.77 9.58
C ASP A 109 34.31 -3.19 8.13
N GLU A 110 33.59 -4.30 7.90
CA GLU A 110 33.51 -4.88 6.53
C GLU A 110 32.11 -5.26 6.03
N PHE A 111 31.05 -5.15 6.83
CA PHE A 111 29.69 -5.55 6.42
C PHE A 111 28.68 -4.40 6.42
N GLU A 112 27.81 -4.38 5.40
CA GLU A 112 26.64 -3.52 5.39
C GLU A 112 25.63 -4.05 6.42
N VAL A 113 25.43 -3.29 7.50
CA VAL A 113 24.56 -3.69 8.62
C VAL A 113 23.08 -3.43 8.35
N ASP A 114 22.76 -2.54 7.42
CA ASP A 114 21.40 -2.19 7.03
C ASP A 114 20.96 -2.99 5.80
N THR A 115 20.87 -4.31 5.95
CA THR A 115 20.35 -5.23 4.91
C THR A 115 18.99 -5.80 5.31
N ASP A 116 18.20 -6.21 4.32
CA ASP A 116 16.90 -6.85 4.56
C ASP A 116 17.03 -8.12 5.41
N GLU A 117 18.10 -8.90 5.22
CA GLU A 117 18.40 -10.11 6.01
C GLU A 117 18.62 -9.76 7.49
N MET A 118 19.40 -8.71 7.79
CA MET A 118 19.64 -8.26 9.16
C MET A 118 18.37 -7.68 9.82
N ARG A 119 17.55 -6.98 9.04
CA ARG A 119 16.25 -6.45 9.51
C ARG A 119 15.27 -7.56 9.89
N GLU A 120 15.31 -8.70 9.20
CA GLU A 120 14.49 -9.87 9.50
C GLU A 120 15.04 -10.68 10.68
N GLU A 121 16.36 -10.86 10.76
CA GLU A 121 17.01 -11.68 11.77
C GLU A 121 17.13 -10.96 13.14
N PHE A 122 17.39 -9.65 13.13
CA PHE A 122 17.59 -8.82 14.33
C PHE A 122 16.72 -7.56 14.36
N PRO A 123 15.38 -7.68 14.28
CA PRO A 123 14.48 -6.52 14.22
C PRO A 123 14.57 -5.62 15.47
N GLU A 124 14.94 -6.15 16.64
CA GLU A 124 15.21 -5.35 17.84
C GLU A 124 16.38 -4.35 17.70
N CYS A 125 17.32 -4.62 16.79
CA CYS A 125 18.51 -3.79 16.61
C CYS A 125 18.26 -2.57 15.70
N PHE A 126 17.07 -2.46 15.12
CA PHE A 126 16.67 -1.35 14.26
C PHE A 126 15.69 -0.44 14.98
N THR A 127 16.16 0.72 15.44
CA THR A 127 15.33 1.68 16.18
C THR A 127 14.89 2.83 15.29
N PHE A 128 13.71 3.38 15.55
CA PHE A 128 13.18 4.52 14.80
C PHE A 128 13.56 5.83 15.49
N ALA A 129 13.99 6.86 14.75
CA ALA A 129 14.25 8.16 15.38
C ALA A 129 12.95 8.91 15.78
N CYS A 130 11.81 8.53 15.20
CA CYS A 130 10.52 9.18 15.45
C CYS A 130 9.80 8.66 16.72
N CYS A 131 10.23 7.53 17.26
CA CYS A 131 9.76 7.00 18.53
C CYS A 131 10.85 6.09 19.09
N ASP A 132 11.03 6.05 20.41
CA ASP A 132 12.02 5.17 21.06
C ASP A 132 11.70 3.64 20.95
N GLY A 133 10.92 3.24 19.93
CA GLY A 133 10.63 1.85 19.58
C GLY A 133 11.53 1.32 18.47
N ASN A 134 11.50 0.00 18.29
CA ASN A 134 12.24 -0.73 17.28
C ASN A 134 11.32 -1.48 16.30
N LEU A 135 11.90 -2.10 15.29
CA LEU A 135 11.17 -2.83 14.25
C LEU A 135 10.36 -4.01 14.80
N LYS A 136 10.78 -4.61 15.91
CA LYS A 136 10.10 -5.72 16.59
C LYS A 136 8.86 -5.27 17.37
N ASP A 137 8.99 -4.22 18.15
CA ASP A 137 7.96 -3.74 19.08
C ASP A 137 6.91 -2.87 18.39
N ASN A 138 7.31 -2.09 17.38
CA ASN A 138 6.39 -1.23 16.64
C ASN A 138 6.65 -1.25 15.13
N PRO A 139 6.37 -2.37 14.43
CA PRO A 139 6.59 -2.48 12.98
C PRO A 139 5.64 -1.60 12.15
N TYR A 140 4.48 -1.21 12.70
CA TYR A 140 3.40 -0.59 11.93
C TYR A 140 3.44 0.94 11.87
N GLY A 141 4.14 1.61 12.79
CA GLY A 141 4.21 3.07 12.84
C GLY A 141 3.79 3.69 14.17
N CYS A 142 4.44 4.79 14.56
CA CYS A 142 4.07 5.55 15.75
C CYS A 142 3.06 6.68 15.50
N VAL A 143 2.87 7.08 14.25
CA VAL A 143 1.92 8.14 13.86
C VAL A 143 0.70 7.52 13.21
N SER A 144 -0.50 8.00 13.59
CA SER A 144 -1.76 7.73 12.90
C SER A 144 -2.24 9.00 12.19
N ASP A 145 -2.56 8.90 10.90
CA ASP A 145 -3.09 9.99 10.08
C ASP A 145 -4.02 9.40 8.99
N PHE A 146 -4.62 10.27 8.18
CA PHE A 146 -5.24 9.87 6.92
C PHE A 146 -4.18 9.35 5.95
N HIS A 147 -4.54 8.36 5.12
CA HIS A 147 -3.72 8.01 3.97
C HIS A 147 -3.64 9.19 3.00
N ARG A 148 -2.46 9.43 2.44
CA ARG A 148 -2.20 10.49 1.46
C ARG A 148 -1.91 9.88 0.10
N GLU A 149 -2.72 10.24 -0.88
CA GLU A 149 -2.62 9.70 -2.24
C GLU A 149 -1.27 10.04 -2.89
N GLN A 150 -0.60 9.03 -3.46
CA GLN A 150 0.53 9.24 -4.35
C GLN A 150 0.02 9.61 -5.75
N TYR A 151 -0.05 10.90 -6.07
CA TYR A 151 -0.38 11.32 -7.43
C TYR A 151 0.75 10.91 -8.39
N PRO A 152 0.47 10.09 -9.43
CA PRO A 152 1.49 9.68 -10.40
C PRO A 152 2.05 10.82 -11.26
N ASP A 153 1.43 12.02 -11.21
CA ASP A 153 1.85 13.19 -11.98
C ASP A 153 2.84 14.12 -11.25
N GLN A 154 3.05 13.92 -9.95
CA GLN A 154 4.13 14.62 -9.25
C GLN A 154 5.41 13.80 -9.37
N LYS A 155 6.12 14.00 -10.50
CA LYS A 155 7.51 13.58 -10.68
C LYS A 155 8.24 13.71 -9.35
N ALA A 156 8.84 12.62 -8.89
CA ALA A 156 9.70 12.57 -7.72
C ALA A 156 10.62 13.80 -7.70
N SER A 157 10.27 14.79 -6.86
CA SER A 157 11.21 15.82 -6.47
C SER A 157 12.27 15.06 -5.69
N LYS A 158 13.38 14.76 -6.37
CA LYS A 158 14.59 14.20 -5.77
C LYS A 158 14.87 15.00 -4.50
N ARG A 159 14.48 14.48 -3.34
CA ARG A 159 15.02 14.95 -2.07
C ARG A 159 16.45 14.46 -2.08
N SER A 160 17.31 15.39 -2.47
CA SER A 160 18.74 15.29 -2.45
C SER A 160 19.17 14.63 -1.14
N ARG A 161 19.85 13.50 -1.26
CA ARG A 161 20.77 12.98 -0.25
C ARG A 161 21.65 14.15 0.19
N ALA A 162 21.53 14.56 1.44
CA ALA A 162 22.35 15.58 2.04
C ALA A 162 23.12 14.95 3.19
N VAL A 163 24.42 14.78 2.88
CA VAL A 163 25.63 14.70 3.72
C VAL A 163 25.66 13.66 4.82
#